data_AF-A0A0S7ES22-F1
#
_entry.id   AF-A0A0S7ES22-F1
#
_cell.length_a   1.000
_cell.length_b   1.000
_cell.length_c   1.000
_cell.angle_alpha   90.00
_cell.angle_beta   90.00
_cell.angle_gamma   90.00
#
_symmetry.space_group_name_H-M   'P 1'
#
loop_
_entity.id
_entity.type
_entity.pdbx_description
1 polymer ?
#
loop_
_entity_poly.entity_id
_entity_poly.type
_entity_poly.pdbx_seq_one_letter_code
_entity_poly.pdbx_strand_id
1 'polypeptide(L)'
;SIPDSQFVRQKLGCMCKIIESDLFKQPDCRDVLLPLVNDQLSGQLDDHSSKPDYEACVQLLSTVLDTLDRKDVGPTRLHIQQIMERLLRRVNRTVISMDRASPLIGHYLACMTAILKQMDDMHYTHYISTFKTRQDIIDFLMETFIMFKDLMGNVFPADWMVMNLVQMQVFLRAINQYSDVLNKLFLDPAHFELQVRAASL
;
A
#
# COMPACT_ATOMS: atom_id res chain seq x y z
N SER A 1 29.85 -12.75 15.59
CA SER A 1 28.39 -12.54 15.55
C SER A 1 28.00 -12.12 14.15
N ILE A 2 26.93 -12.68 13.57
CA ILE A 2 26.41 -12.25 12.26
C ILE A 2 25.84 -10.83 12.45
N PRO A 3 26.15 -9.85 11.57
CA PRO A 3 25.59 -8.50 11.67
C PRO A 3 24.06 -8.52 11.57
N ASP A 4 23.36 -7.72 12.39
CA ASP A 4 21.88 -7.69 12.45
C ASP A 4 21.22 -7.45 11.08
N SER A 5 21.86 -6.68 10.20
CA SER A 5 21.38 -6.43 8.83
C SER A 5 21.38 -7.69 7.94
N GLN A 6 22.36 -8.59 8.10
CA GLN A 6 22.40 -9.84 7.35
C GLN A 6 21.31 -10.81 7.82
N PHE A 7 20.99 -10.78 9.11
CA PHE A 7 19.92 -11.59 9.68
C PHE A 7 18.54 -11.17 9.15
N VAL A 8 18.27 -9.86 9.07
CA VAL A 8 17.03 -9.33 8.48
C VAL A 8 16.86 -9.77 7.03
N ARG A 9 17.89 -9.61 6.20
CA ARG A 9 17.83 -9.99 4.78
C ARG A 9 17.57 -11.48 4.59
N GLN A 10 18.23 -12.34 5.39
CA GLN A 10 18.01 -13.79 5.35
C GLN A 10 16.58 -14.15 5.80
N LYS A 11 16.07 -13.49 6.83
CA LYS A 11 14.69 -13.70 7.30
C LYS A 11 13.67 -13.33 6.22
N LEU A 12 13.82 -12.17 5.59
CA LEU A 12 12.94 -11.71 4.50
C LEU A 12 13.03 -12.64 3.28
N GLY A 13 14.24 -13.05 2.89
CA GLY A 13 14.43 -14.00 1.80
C GLY A 13 13.81 -15.38 2.07
N CYS A 14 13.87 -15.85 3.32
CA CYS A 14 13.18 -17.09 3.73
C CYS A 14 11.66 -16.93 3.63
N MET A 15 11.11 -15.78 4.06
CA MET A 15 9.68 -15.49 3.88
C MET A 15 9.30 -15.49 2.40
N CYS A 16 10.10 -14.92 1.50
CA CYS A 16 9.82 -15.00 0.05
C CYS A 16 9.67 -16.45 -0.41
N LYS A 17 10.59 -17.33 0.01
CA LYS A 17 10.55 -18.77 -0.34
C LYS A 17 9.29 -19.46 0.17
N ILE A 18 8.79 -19.08 1.35
CA ILE A 18 7.53 -19.60 1.90
C ILE A 18 6.34 -19.14 1.05
N ILE A 19 6.30 -17.87 0.65
CA ILE A 19 5.23 -17.31 -0.20
C ILE A 19 5.24 -17.93 -1.61
N GLU A 20 6.42 -18.19 -2.17
CA GLU A 20 6.58 -18.85 -3.48
C GLU A 20 6.11 -20.32 -3.48
N SER A 21 6.00 -20.94 -2.31
CA SER A 21 5.68 -22.36 -2.18
C SER A 21 4.18 -22.65 -2.37
N ASP A 22 3.86 -23.92 -2.65
CA ASP A 22 2.46 -24.38 -2.74
C ASP A 22 1.69 -24.24 -1.42
N LEU A 23 2.39 -24.10 -0.29
CA LEU A 23 1.76 -23.88 1.02
C LEU A 23 0.95 -22.59 1.03
N PHE A 24 1.48 -21.51 0.47
CA PHE A 24 0.80 -20.21 0.45
C PHE A 24 -0.36 -20.16 -0.56
N LYS A 25 -0.55 -21.19 -1.40
CA LYS A 25 -1.75 -21.30 -2.23
C LYS A 25 -2.97 -21.75 -1.44
N GLN A 26 -2.76 -22.40 -0.29
CA GLN A 26 -3.82 -22.90 0.58
C GLN A 26 -4.36 -21.76 1.46
N PRO A 27 -5.67 -21.44 1.42
CA PRO A 27 -6.25 -20.34 2.21
C PRO A 27 -5.92 -20.42 3.70
N ASP A 28 -6.09 -21.58 4.33
CA ASP A 28 -5.84 -21.76 5.77
C ASP A 28 -4.38 -21.49 6.15
N CYS A 29 -3.45 -21.79 5.25
CA CYS A 29 -2.03 -21.52 5.49
C CYS A 29 -1.72 -20.03 5.36
N ARG A 30 -2.36 -19.34 4.41
CA ARG A 30 -2.22 -17.88 4.29
C ARG A 30 -2.75 -17.15 5.52
N ASP A 31 -3.87 -17.59 6.09
CA ASP A 31 -4.44 -16.99 7.29
C ASP A 31 -3.46 -16.99 8.48
N VAL A 32 -2.56 -17.97 8.52
CA VAL A 32 -1.50 -18.07 9.55
C VAL A 32 -0.24 -17.32 9.13
N LEU A 33 0.19 -17.46 7.87
CA LEU A 33 1.48 -16.96 7.40
C LEU A 33 1.47 -15.47 7.09
N LEU A 34 0.38 -14.96 6.49
CA LEU A 34 0.31 -13.58 6.02
C LEU A 34 0.39 -12.55 7.15
N PRO A 35 -0.24 -12.74 8.33
CA PRO A 35 -0.05 -11.83 9.45
C PRO A 35 1.42 -11.70 9.87
N LEU A 36 2.16 -12.81 9.89
CA LEU A 36 3.59 -12.82 10.26
C LEU A 36 4.44 -12.06 9.24
N VAL A 37 4.13 -12.21 7.96
CA VAL A 37 4.80 -11.47 6.87
C VAL A 37 4.46 -9.99 6.93
N ASN A 38 3.19 -9.65 7.14
CA ASN A 38 2.72 -8.27 7.26
C ASN A 38 3.35 -7.57 8.47
N ASP A 39 3.46 -8.23 9.62
CA ASP A 39 4.10 -7.64 10.80
C ASP A 39 5.61 -7.43 10.56
N GLN A 40 6.29 -8.38 9.88
CA GLN A 40 7.69 -8.22 9.53
C GLN A 40 7.92 -7.05 8.54
N LEU A 41 7.10 -6.94 7.49
CA LEU A 41 7.15 -5.82 6.55
C LEU A 41 6.79 -4.51 7.24
N SER A 42 5.77 -4.51 8.09
CA SER A 42 5.31 -3.35 8.85
C SER A 42 6.43 -2.80 9.74
N GLY A 43 7.18 -3.66 10.42
CA GLY A 43 8.30 -3.24 11.27
C GLY A 43 9.50 -2.73 10.47
N GLN A 44 9.76 -3.29 9.28
CA GLN A 44 10.84 -2.80 8.41
C GLN A 44 10.50 -1.46 7.76
N LEU A 45 9.25 -1.27 7.32
CA LEU A 45 8.76 -0.05 6.67
C LEU A 45 8.18 0.96 7.68
N ASP A 46 8.53 0.83 8.96
CA ASP A 46 8.17 1.81 9.98
C ASP A 46 9.08 3.04 9.90
N ASP A 47 8.51 4.23 10.10
CA ASP A 47 9.24 5.51 10.05
C ASP A 47 10.40 5.55 11.08
N HIS A 48 10.33 4.74 12.15
CA HIS A 48 11.37 4.62 13.18
C HIS A 48 12.39 3.50 12.93
N SER A 49 12.31 2.80 11.80
CA SER A 49 13.25 1.74 11.42
C SER A 49 14.65 2.32 11.18
N SER A 50 15.64 1.87 11.97
CA SER A 50 16.99 2.45 11.93
C SER A 50 17.82 2.02 10.71
N LYS A 51 17.60 0.80 10.21
CA LYS A 51 18.28 0.22 9.04
C LYS A 51 17.36 -0.75 8.29
N PRO A 52 16.34 -0.25 7.58
CA PRO A 52 15.47 -1.10 6.77
C PRO A 52 16.22 -1.70 5.57
N ASP A 53 15.95 -2.96 5.26
CA ASP A 53 16.34 -3.56 3.98
C ASP A 53 15.23 -3.35 2.95
N TYR A 54 15.18 -2.15 2.36
CA TYR A 54 14.11 -1.77 1.42
C TYR A 54 14.04 -2.67 0.19
N GLU A 55 15.15 -3.22 -0.26
CA GLU A 55 15.18 -4.11 -1.42
C GLU A 55 14.54 -5.46 -1.07
N ALA A 56 14.92 -6.06 0.04
CA ALA A 56 14.31 -7.32 0.49
C ALA A 56 12.82 -7.15 0.84
N CYS A 57 12.44 -5.99 1.39
CA CYS A 57 11.04 -5.69 1.71
C CYS A 57 10.17 -5.58 0.45
N VAL A 58 10.63 -4.84 -0.57
CA VAL A 58 9.85 -4.67 -1.81
C VAL A 58 9.79 -5.96 -2.61
N GLN A 59 10.85 -6.78 -2.55
CA GLN A 59 10.83 -8.12 -3.14
C GLN A 59 9.76 -8.98 -2.47
N LEU A 60 9.77 -9.07 -1.13
CA LEU A 60 8.79 -9.86 -0.38
C LEU A 60 7.35 -9.38 -0.62
N LEU A 61 7.11 -8.06 -0.57
CA LEU A 61 5.79 -7.49 -0.81
C LEU A 61 5.31 -7.76 -2.25
N SER A 62 6.17 -7.58 -3.24
CA SER A 62 5.86 -7.92 -4.65
C SER A 62 5.48 -9.40 -4.77
N THR A 63 6.28 -10.31 -4.19
CA THR A 63 6.01 -11.76 -4.23
C THR A 63 4.65 -12.12 -3.60
N VAL A 64 4.28 -11.49 -2.48
CA VAL A 64 2.95 -11.67 -1.86
C VAL A 64 1.85 -11.20 -2.80
N LEU A 65 1.95 -9.98 -3.33
CA LEU A 65 0.93 -9.37 -4.17
C LEU A 65 0.75 -10.13 -5.50
N ASP A 66 1.84 -10.55 -6.13
CA ASP A 66 1.83 -11.36 -7.34
C ASP A 66 1.17 -12.73 -7.08
N THR A 67 1.46 -13.34 -5.93
CA THR A 67 0.86 -14.64 -5.58
C THR A 67 -0.63 -14.52 -5.32
N LEU A 68 -1.09 -13.42 -4.70
CA LEU A 68 -2.51 -13.18 -4.43
C LEU A 68 -3.32 -12.75 -5.66
N ASP A 69 -2.69 -12.15 -6.68
CA ASP A 69 -3.34 -11.77 -7.95
C ASP A 69 -3.56 -12.98 -8.88
N ARG A 70 -3.02 -14.15 -8.53
CA ARG A 70 -3.21 -15.38 -9.31
C ARG A 70 -4.63 -15.93 -9.19
N LYS A 71 -5.10 -16.55 -10.27
CA LYS A 71 -6.45 -17.15 -10.31
C LYS A 71 -6.54 -18.52 -9.63
N ASP A 72 -5.42 -19.19 -9.39
CA ASP A 72 -5.34 -20.56 -8.87
C ASP A 72 -5.11 -20.64 -7.35
N VAL A 73 -5.20 -19.52 -6.63
CA VAL A 73 -4.94 -19.47 -5.17
C VAL A 73 -6.20 -19.27 -4.34
N GLY A 74 -7.39 -19.45 -4.91
CA GLY A 74 -8.66 -19.31 -4.20
C GLY A 74 -8.95 -17.88 -3.72
N PRO A 75 -9.84 -17.68 -2.73
CA PRO A 75 -10.30 -16.35 -2.34
C PRO A 75 -9.20 -15.55 -1.61
N THR A 76 -8.89 -14.36 -2.12
CA THR A 76 -7.82 -13.49 -1.59
C THR A 76 -8.31 -12.22 -0.91
N ARG A 77 -9.62 -11.94 -0.95
CA ARG A 77 -10.22 -10.69 -0.47
C ARG A 77 -9.79 -10.29 0.95
N LEU A 78 -9.95 -11.17 1.94
CA LEU A 78 -9.56 -10.89 3.33
C LEU A 78 -8.04 -10.66 3.49
N HIS A 79 -7.24 -11.36 2.69
CA HIS A 79 -5.78 -11.21 2.67
C HIS A 79 -5.38 -9.82 2.15
N ILE A 80 -6.05 -9.33 1.11
CA ILE A 80 -5.86 -7.97 0.60
C ILE A 80 -6.27 -6.93 1.64
N GLN A 81 -7.37 -7.17 2.35
CA GLN A 81 -7.78 -6.29 3.46
C GLN A 81 -6.68 -6.16 4.54
N GLN A 82 -6.08 -7.28 4.97
CA GLN A 82 -4.98 -7.27 5.93
C GLN A 82 -3.75 -6.51 5.42
N ILE A 83 -3.39 -6.68 4.14
CA ILE A 83 -2.26 -5.98 3.52
C ILE A 83 -2.52 -4.48 3.44
N MET A 84 -3.71 -4.05 2.98
CA MET A 84 -4.00 -2.62 2.88
C MET A 84 -3.97 -1.93 4.24
N GLU A 85 -4.55 -2.54 5.28
CA GLU A 85 -4.62 -1.97 6.63
C GLU A 85 -3.23 -1.80 7.23
N ARG A 86 -2.35 -2.78 7.02
CA ARG A 86 -1.03 -2.83 7.65
C ARG A 86 0.04 -2.08 6.87
N LEU A 87 0.00 -2.12 5.54
CA LEU A 87 1.15 -1.78 4.70
C LEU A 87 0.90 -0.60 3.75
N LEU A 88 -0.33 -0.31 3.33
CA LEU A 88 -0.56 0.70 2.28
C LEU A 88 0.01 2.08 2.65
N ARG A 89 -0.31 2.58 3.85
CA ARG A 89 0.23 3.87 4.31
C ARG A 89 1.75 3.86 4.47
N ARG A 90 2.33 2.75 4.92
CA ARG A 90 3.78 2.59 5.11
C ARG A 90 4.53 2.59 3.77
N VAL A 91 3.97 1.91 2.77
CA VAL A 91 4.49 1.93 1.39
C VAL A 91 4.49 3.35 0.84
N ASN A 92 3.40 4.10 1.03
CA ASN A 92 3.33 5.51 0.61
C ASN A 92 4.43 6.35 1.27
N ARG A 93 4.54 6.27 2.60
CA ARG A 93 5.56 7.03 3.35
C ARG A 93 6.98 6.63 2.99
N THR A 94 7.23 5.34 2.77
CA THR A 94 8.53 4.83 2.33
C THR A 94 8.97 5.52 1.04
N VAL A 95 8.12 5.61 0.02
CA VAL A 95 8.46 6.28 -1.23
C VAL A 95 8.63 7.79 -1.07
N ILE A 96 7.78 8.44 -0.25
CA ILE A 96 7.91 9.88 0.03
C ILE A 96 9.25 10.20 0.69
N SER A 97 9.73 9.32 1.58
CA SER A 97 11.01 9.47 2.27
C SER A 97 12.23 9.06 1.44
N MET A 98 12.02 8.29 0.37
CA MET A 98 13.09 7.71 -0.43
C MET A 98 13.70 8.74 -1.39
N ASP A 99 15.01 8.68 -1.56
CA ASP A 99 15.71 9.52 -2.54
C ASP A 99 15.15 9.28 -3.96
N ARG A 100 14.86 10.37 -4.68
CA ARG A 100 14.27 10.37 -6.03
C ARG A 100 15.12 9.63 -7.06
N ALA A 101 16.43 9.53 -6.84
CA ALA A 101 17.34 8.76 -7.69
C ALA A 101 17.38 7.26 -7.37
N SER A 102 16.68 6.81 -6.31
CA SER A 102 16.69 5.41 -5.91
C SER A 102 16.08 4.51 -6.97
N PRO A 103 16.75 3.41 -7.36
CA PRO A 103 16.18 2.44 -8.30
C PRO A 103 14.98 1.69 -7.73
N LEU A 104 14.74 1.77 -6.41
CA LEU A 104 13.65 1.07 -5.73
C LEU A 104 12.31 1.81 -5.79
N ILE A 105 12.29 3.10 -6.13
CA ILE A 105 11.04 3.88 -6.17
C ILE A 105 10.01 3.21 -7.08
N GLY A 106 10.40 2.85 -8.30
CA GLY A 106 9.49 2.18 -9.25
C GLY A 106 8.89 0.88 -8.70
N HIS A 107 9.67 0.11 -7.93
CA HIS A 107 9.23 -1.15 -7.34
C HIS A 107 8.17 -0.94 -6.25
N TYR A 108 8.36 0.07 -5.39
CA TYR A 108 7.35 0.40 -4.37
C TYR A 108 6.10 1.02 -4.97
N LEU A 109 6.25 1.84 -6.01
CA LEU A 109 5.12 2.35 -6.78
C LEU A 109 4.31 1.23 -7.45
N ALA A 110 4.99 0.20 -7.96
CA ALA A 110 4.34 -1.00 -8.49
C ALA A 110 3.58 -1.76 -7.39
N CYS A 111 4.17 -1.94 -6.21
CA CYS A 111 3.49 -2.54 -5.05
C CYS A 111 2.24 -1.76 -4.64
N MET A 112 2.33 -0.43 -4.54
CA MET A 112 1.19 0.43 -4.24
C MET A 112 0.09 0.26 -5.29
N THR A 113 0.46 0.27 -6.57
CA THR A 113 -0.48 0.08 -7.69
C THR A 113 -1.14 -1.30 -7.59
N ALA A 114 -0.38 -2.35 -7.27
CA ALA A 114 -0.88 -3.71 -7.13
C ALA A 114 -1.85 -3.86 -5.93
N ILE A 115 -1.58 -3.19 -4.80
CA ILE A 115 -2.51 -3.15 -3.65
C ILE A 115 -3.83 -2.50 -4.10
N LEU A 116 -3.77 -1.30 -4.67
CA LEU A 116 -4.96 -0.55 -5.09
C LEU A 116 -5.76 -1.29 -6.17
N LYS A 117 -5.08 -1.95 -7.12
CA LYS A 117 -5.71 -2.77 -8.17
C LYS A 117 -6.51 -3.92 -7.58
N GLN A 118 -6.00 -4.58 -6.54
CA GLN A 118 -6.63 -5.73 -5.89
C GLN A 118 -7.72 -5.33 -4.86
N MET A 119 -7.83 -4.04 -4.51
CA MET A 119 -8.90 -3.54 -3.65
C MET A 119 -10.25 -3.46 -4.39
N ASP A 120 -11.31 -3.73 -3.64
CA ASP A 120 -12.70 -3.58 -4.08
C ASP A 120 -13.36 -2.42 -3.31
N ASP A 121 -14.60 -2.08 -3.66
CA ASP A 121 -15.28 -0.90 -3.08
C ASP A 121 -15.51 -1.05 -1.57
N MET A 122 -15.62 -2.28 -1.08
CA MET A 122 -15.74 -2.56 0.36
C MET A 122 -14.40 -2.39 1.07
N HIS A 123 -13.28 -2.75 0.43
CA HIS A 123 -11.95 -2.46 0.95
C HIS A 123 -11.71 -0.95 1.08
N TYR A 124 -12.07 -0.16 0.06
CA TYR A 124 -11.97 1.30 0.13
C TYR A 124 -12.84 1.87 1.26
N THR A 125 -14.09 1.44 1.34
CA THR A 125 -15.01 1.87 2.41
C THR A 125 -14.47 1.51 3.79
N HIS A 126 -14.00 0.28 3.96
CA HIS A 126 -13.44 -0.19 5.21
C HIS A 126 -12.19 0.59 5.61
N TYR A 127 -11.22 0.73 4.70
CA TYR A 127 -9.96 1.41 4.98
C TYR A 127 -10.19 2.85 5.44
N ILE A 128 -11.08 3.58 4.76
CA ILE A 128 -11.43 4.95 5.14
C ILE A 128 -12.08 5.00 6.53
N SER A 129 -12.88 4.01 6.89
CA SER A 129 -13.50 3.93 8.22
C SER A 129 -12.50 3.67 9.35
N THR A 130 -11.27 3.20 9.05
CA THR A 130 -10.24 2.96 10.07
C THR A 130 -9.56 4.23 10.57
N PHE A 131 -9.64 5.33 9.81
CA PHE A 131 -9.04 6.60 10.20
C PHE A 131 -9.86 7.27 11.31
N LYS A 132 -9.18 7.68 12.38
CA LYS A 132 -9.82 8.25 13.58
C LYS A 132 -10.17 9.71 13.42
N THR A 133 -9.36 10.44 12.64
CA THR A 133 -9.53 11.87 12.45
C THR A 133 -9.60 12.24 10.99
N ARG A 134 -10.27 13.36 10.70
CA ARG A 134 -10.30 13.97 9.37
C ARG A 134 -8.88 14.31 8.89
N GLN A 135 -8.00 14.73 9.79
CA GLN A 135 -6.62 15.04 9.44
C GLN A 135 -5.89 13.79 8.95
N ASP A 136 -6.08 12.64 9.60
CA ASP A 136 -5.44 11.40 9.16
C ASP A 136 -5.86 11.00 7.74
N ILE A 137 -7.14 11.22 7.41
CA ILE A 137 -7.68 10.98 6.06
C ILE A 137 -7.02 11.94 5.07
N ILE A 138 -6.98 13.24 5.38
CA ILE A 138 -6.36 14.25 4.51
C ILE A 138 -4.88 13.92 4.29
N ASP A 139 -4.14 13.58 5.33
CA ASP A 139 -2.72 13.24 5.24
C ASP A 139 -2.51 12.01 4.36
N PHE A 140 -3.30 10.94 4.58
CA PHE A 140 -3.23 9.75 3.74
C PHE A 140 -3.55 10.04 2.27
N LEU A 141 -4.56 10.89 2.01
CA LEU A 141 -4.91 11.30 0.65
C LEU A 141 -3.79 12.10 0.01
N MET A 142 -3.20 13.06 0.73
CA MET A 142 -2.06 13.84 0.25
C MET A 142 -0.84 12.95 -0.03
N GLU A 143 -0.52 12.01 0.88
CA GLU A 143 0.52 10.99 0.67
C GLU A 143 0.23 10.22 -0.64
N THR A 144 -1.01 9.77 -0.85
CA THR A 144 -1.43 9.04 -2.04
C THR A 144 -1.38 9.88 -3.33
N PHE A 145 -1.73 11.17 -3.27
CA PHE A 145 -1.62 12.08 -4.41
C PHE A 145 -0.17 12.39 -4.79
N ILE A 146 0.73 12.54 -3.81
CA ILE A 146 2.16 12.72 -4.07
C ILE A 146 2.69 11.49 -4.81
N MET A 147 2.32 10.29 -4.37
CA MET A 147 2.66 9.04 -5.04
C MET A 147 2.15 9.03 -6.49
N PHE A 148 0.89 9.42 -6.72
CA PHE A 148 0.32 9.49 -8.07
C PHE A 148 1.04 10.50 -8.97
N LYS A 149 1.46 11.63 -8.41
CA LYS A 149 2.26 12.62 -9.12
C LYS A 149 3.61 12.04 -9.55
N ASP A 150 4.29 11.33 -8.65
CA ASP A 150 5.57 10.70 -8.95
C ASP A 150 5.42 9.59 -9.99
N LEU A 151 4.29 8.89 -9.97
CA LEU A 151 3.88 7.88 -10.94
C LEU A 151 3.62 8.44 -12.34
N MET A 152 3.02 9.63 -12.44
CA MET A 152 2.80 10.32 -13.71
C MET A 152 4.11 10.81 -14.36
N GLY A 153 5.25 10.75 -13.65
CA GLY A 153 6.56 11.19 -14.12
C GLY A 153 7.34 10.23 -15.06
N ASN A 154 6.67 9.34 -15.80
CA ASN A 154 7.25 8.27 -16.64
C ASN A 154 7.81 7.06 -15.88
N VAL A 155 7.00 6.40 -15.04
CA VAL A 155 7.42 5.13 -14.39
C VAL A 155 7.58 3.99 -15.41
N PHE A 156 6.81 4.00 -16.49
CA PHE A 156 7.01 3.11 -17.64
C PHE A 156 7.42 3.90 -18.88
N PRO A 157 8.21 3.29 -19.79
CA PRO A 157 8.46 3.86 -21.11
C PRO A 157 7.15 4.27 -21.82
N ALA A 158 7.18 5.36 -22.59
CA ALA A 158 5.97 5.90 -23.24
C ALA A 158 5.32 4.91 -24.22
N ASP A 159 6.12 4.00 -24.79
CA ASP A 159 5.71 2.90 -25.67
C ASP A 159 4.96 1.77 -24.94
N TRP A 160 5.00 1.72 -23.60
CA TRP A 160 4.27 0.73 -22.80
C TRP A 160 2.84 1.20 -22.51
N MET A 161 2.13 1.59 -23.57
CA MET A 161 0.82 2.26 -23.49
C MET A 161 -0.23 1.45 -22.71
N VAL A 162 -0.21 0.12 -22.79
CA VAL A 162 -1.16 -0.75 -22.05
C VAL A 162 -0.90 -0.69 -20.55
N MET A 163 0.36 -0.76 -20.13
CA MET A 163 0.73 -0.67 -18.70
C MET A 163 0.41 0.72 -18.15
N ASN A 164 0.74 1.77 -18.92
CA ASN A 164 0.37 3.14 -18.59
C ASN A 164 -1.16 3.31 -18.48
N LEU A 165 -1.95 2.72 -19.36
CA LEU A 165 -3.41 2.79 -19.33
C LEU A 165 -4.01 2.08 -18.10
N VAL A 166 -3.58 0.85 -17.81
CA VAL A 166 -4.05 0.09 -16.64
C VAL A 166 -3.71 0.85 -15.36
N GLN A 167 -2.49 1.39 -15.28
CA GLN A 167 -2.07 2.21 -14.17
C GLN A 167 -2.93 3.48 -14.01
N MET A 168 -3.20 4.21 -15.09
CA MET A 168 -4.10 5.37 -15.07
C MET A 168 -5.53 5.00 -14.65
N GLN A 169 -6.05 3.84 -15.05
CA GLN A 169 -7.38 3.37 -14.63
C GLN A 169 -7.44 3.07 -13.13
N VAL A 170 -6.42 2.41 -12.57
CA VAL A 170 -6.33 2.16 -11.12
C VAL A 170 -6.29 3.48 -10.35
N PHE A 171 -5.54 4.47 -10.84
CA PHE A 171 -5.51 5.80 -10.21
C PHE A 171 -6.83 6.53 -10.31
N LEU A 172 -7.46 6.58 -11.48
CA LEU A 172 -8.75 7.23 -11.64
C LEU A 172 -9.81 6.60 -10.73
N ARG A 173 -9.81 5.26 -10.59
CA ARG A 173 -10.69 4.58 -9.65
C ARG A 173 -10.41 4.97 -8.20
N ALA A 174 -9.14 4.96 -7.78
CA ALA A 174 -8.77 5.36 -6.43
C ALA A 174 -9.13 6.83 -6.14
N ILE A 175 -8.87 7.73 -7.09
CA ILE A 175 -9.23 9.15 -7.00
C ILE A 175 -10.74 9.30 -6.86
N ASN A 176 -11.54 8.63 -7.70
CA ASN A 176 -13.00 8.71 -7.63
C ASN A 176 -13.52 8.24 -6.26
N GLN A 177 -13.02 7.10 -5.76
CA GLN A 177 -13.38 6.59 -4.43
C GLN A 177 -13.01 7.59 -3.33
N TYR A 178 -11.84 8.22 -3.42
CA TYR A 178 -11.43 9.24 -2.46
C TYR A 178 -12.18 10.57 -2.63
N SER A 179 -12.57 10.95 -3.83
CA SER A 179 -13.40 12.13 -4.10
C SER A 179 -14.77 11.98 -3.45
N ASP A 180 -15.38 10.79 -3.48
CA ASP A 180 -16.64 10.54 -2.77
C ASP A 180 -16.48 10.69 -1.24
N VAL A 181 -15.34 10.28 -0.70
CA VAL A 181 -14.99 10.47 0.72
C VAL A 181 -14.79 11.94 1.05
N LEU A 182 -14.03 12.68 0.23
CA LEU A 182 -13.83 14.12 0.37
C LEU A 182 -15.17 14.86 0.29
N ASN A 183 -16.03 14.53 -0.67
CA ASN A 183 -17.34 15.12 -0.80
C ASN A 183 -18.19 14.88 0.46
N LYS A 184 -18.22 13.66 1.00
CA LYS A 184 -18.94 13.36 2.25
C LYS A 184 -18.36 14.10 3.46
N LEU A 185 -17.05 14.24 3.57
CA LEU A 185 -16.38 14.88 4.72
C LEU A 185 -16.37 16.42 4.66
N PHE A 186 -16.38 17.01 3.47
CA PHE A 186 -16.24 18.45 3.25
C PHE A 186 -17.56 19.14 2.87
N LEU A 187 -18.50 18.44 2.23
CA LEU A 187 -19.78 19.02 1.79
C LEU A 187 -20.95 18.67 2.71
N ASP A 188 -20.73 17.90 3.79
CA ASP A 188 -21.76 17.69 4.81
C ASP A 188 -22.06 19.02 5.56
N PRO A 189 -23.29 19.56 5.45
CA PRO A 189 -23.65 20.88 6.00
C PRO A 189 -23.37 21.02 7.49
N ALA A 190 -23.45 19.93 8.26
CA ALA A 190 -23.20 19.93 9.70
C ALA A 190 -21.76 20.32 10.05
N HIS A 191 -20.80 20.05 9.17
CA HIS A 191 -19.39 20.35 9.37
C HIS A 191 -19.01 21.78 8.96
N PHE A 192 -19.69 22.33 7.95
CA PHE A 192 -19.47 23.72 7.52
C PHE A 192 -19.86 24.70 8.64
N GLU A 193 -20.94 24.43 9.38
CA GLU A 193 -21.35 25.24 10.54
C GLU A 193 -20.33 25.21 11.69
N LEU A 194 -19.70 24.06 11.96
CA LEU A 194 -18.70 23.94 13.05
C LEU A 194 -17.40 24.71 12.73
N GLN A 195 -16.93 24.69 11.48
CA GLN A 195 -15.76 25.47 11.07
C GLN A 195 -16.04 26.98 11.02
N VAL A 196 -17.22 27.40 10.55
CA VAL A 196 -17.62 28.82 10.57
C VAL A 196 -17.74 29.34 12.00
N ARG A 197 -18.29 28.56 12.94
CA ARG A 197 -18.38 28.95 14.36
C ARG A 197 -17.02 29.04 15.05
N ALA A 198 -16.08 28.15 14.72
CA ALA A 198 -14.72 28.19 15.28
C ALA A 198 -13.86 29.35 14.73
N ALA A 199 -14.13 29.80 13.50
CA ALA A 199 -13.48 30.97 12.90
C ALA A 199 -14.13 32.31 13.27
N SER A 200 -15.27 32.28 13.97
CA SER A 200 -16.04 33.46 14.40
C SER A 200 -15.91 33.76 15.90
N LEU A 201 -15.01 33.06 16.60
CA LEU A 201 -14.60 33.26 18.00
C LEU A 201 -13.14 33.69 18.05
#